data_AF-A0A3S1BP49-F1
#
_entry.id   AF-A0A3S1BP49-F1
#
_cell.length_a   1.000
_cell.length_b   1.000
_cell.length_c   1.000
_cell.angle_alpha   90.00
_cell.angle_beta   90.00
_cell.angle_gamma   90.00
#
_symmetry.space_group_name_H-M   'P 1'
#
loop_
_entity.id
_entity.type
_entity.pdbx_description
1 polymer ?
#
loop_
_entity_poly.entity_id
_entity_poly.type
_entity_poly.pdbx_seq_one_letter_code
_entity_poly.pdbx_strand_id
1 'polypeptide(L)'
;MSTHISPDLIAKLHRFGNNNSIHNGGEFHFPERIAIDNSIYMSAPYTLYAGSPYLDEEKNPVIVIRDGCHINMGLQIMAKHLVQLERNVLIAPNVIISDWINVPVAAAQEKSVHFSSKGIIIGEGSWIGTNAKILGQVKIGTGSVVKPNSIVYDNVPDYCVVAGCPASIVQLYDSTSNQWLDIATKEEADKILTSRKLQPLLSICIPTYNRANCLDACLNSIFSQVPNNDLIEVIVSDNASTDSTAKVAKRYCELYPNLKYVRNTENIGGDRNILAAMQLGSGKFIKLQGDDDFFVDNTIQPLLHVLYQQQDCGIIFVNVLSGDGAIVIGEGMNSYLAATSFYATFITSLVFRREELQQIADPQKFISSSYNQLYLQYGILELNPRLCIMNCSMFTYAGMASEVYNYGGAIIRGYLTILEHYVGKGLSEDAFNSEKKFSLFNYVLPGFRAIVAGTTLSDLTSFEETYVEFYQNESYFEEGLSIINSIRPWSPRQQ
;
A
#
# COMPACT_ATOMS: atom_id res chain seq x y z
N MET A 1 18.82 40.78 -11.64
CA MET A 1 19.17 39.83 -10.56
C MET A 1 18.39 38.56 -10.80
N SER A 2 19.00 37.38 -10.61
CA SER A 2 18.29 36.11 -10.73
C SER A 2 17.10 36.08 -9.77
N THR A 3 15.93 35.67 -10.25
CA THR A 3 14.74 35.42 -9.41
C THR A 3 14.91 34.19 -8.53
N HIS A 4 15.87 33.32 -8.86
CA HIS A 4 16.14 32.06 -8.16
C HIS A 4 17.54 32.02 -7.55
N ILE A 5 17.76 31.10 -6.60
CA ILE A 5 19.05 30.86 -5.94
C ILE A 5 20.17 30.60 -6.95
N SER A 6 21.41 30.95 -6.58
CA SER A 6 22.56 30.88 -7.49
C SER A 6 23.02 29.44 -7.75
N PRO A 7 23.58 29.15 -8.94
CA PRO A 7 24.22 27.86 -9.23
C PRO A 7 25.31 27.48 -8.21
N ASP A 8 26.09 28.46 -7.73
CA ASP A 8 27.14 28.24 -6.73
C ASP A 8 26.59 27.74 -5.39
N LEU A 9 25.38 28.17 -5.01
CA LEU A 9 24.71 27.68 -3.81
C LEU A 9 24.16 26.28 -4.03
N ILE A 10 23.53 26.04 -5.18
CA ILE A 10 23.01 24.71 -5.56
C ILE A 10 24.12 23.66 -5.51
N ALA A 11 25.31 23.98 -6.03
CA ALA A 11 26.48 23.09 -6.02
C ALA A 11 27.00 22.74 -4.62
N LYS A 12 26.65 23.54 -3.59
CA LYS A 12 27.02 23.27 -2.19
C LYS A 12 25.99 22.43 -1.44
N LEU A 13 24.77 22.28 -1.97
CA LEU A 13 23.73 21.49 -1.31
C LEU A 13 24.11 20.01 -1.27
N HIS A 14 23.65 19.30 -0.23
CA HIS A 14 23.81 17.84 -0.17
C HIS A 14 23.14 17.17 -1.38
N ARG A 15 21.93 17.63 -1.70
CA ARG A 15 21.14 17.17 -2.84
C ARG A 15 20.23 18.30 -3.31
N PHE A 16 20.09 18.43 -4.62
CA PHE A 16 19.14 19.34 -5.26
C PHE A 16 18.49 18.65 -6.45
N GLY A 17 17.18 18.39 -6.37
CA GLY A 17 16.42 17.75 -7.43
C GLY A 17 16.04 18.70 -8.58
N ASN A 18 15.17 18.19 -9.46
CA ASN A 18 14.75 18.86 -10.68
C ASN A 18 13.46 19.69 -10.46
N ASN A 19 13.19 20.62 -11.38
CA ASN A 19 11.95 21.42 -11.43
C ASN A 19 11.67 22.27 -10.18
N ASN A 20 12.73 22.65 -9.46
CA ASN A 20 12.62 23.49 -8.27
C ASN A 20 12.51 24.98 -8.64
N SER A 21 11.59 25.69 -7.97
CA SER A 21 11.39 27.13 -8.05
C SER A 21 11.60 27.74 -6.67
N ILE A 22 12.85 28.03 -6.34
CA ILE A 22 13.26 28.62 -5.06
C ILE A 22 13.67 30.06 -5.29
N HIS A 23 12.93 31.01 -4.72
CA HIS A 23 13.18 32.44 -4.90
C HIS A 23 14.50 32.87 -4.24
N ASN A 24 15.21 33.81 -4.87
CA ASN A 24 16.39 34.45 -4.30
C ASN A 24 15.99 35.37 -3.12
N GLY A 25 16.88 35.56 -2.14
CA GLY A 25 16.64 36.37 -0.94
C GLY A 25 16.37 35.58 0.35
N GLY A 26 16.70 34.29 0.38
CA GLY A 26 16.76 33.49 1.60
C GLY A 26 18.19 33.16 2.04
N GLU A 27 18.32 32.69 3.27
CA GLU A 27 19.58 32.38 3.94
C GLU A 27 19.75 30.87 4.12
N PHE A 28 20.92 30.35 3.74
CA PHE A 28 21.31 28.96 3.92
C PHE A 28 22.57 28.90 4.78
N HIS A 29 22.50 28.22 5.91
CA HIS A 29 23.67 27.95 6.75
C HIS A 29 23.96 26.44 6.74
N PHE A 30 25.21 26.08 6.42
CA PHE A 30 25.64 24.70 6.20
C PHE A 30 24.88 24.01 5.06
N PRO A 31 24.87 24.59 3.83
CA PRO A 31 24.13 24.05 2.68
C PRO A 31 24.47 22.59 2.38
N GLU A 32 25.70 22.14 2.64
CA GLU A 32 26.16 20.76 2.47
C GLU A 32 25.42 19.72 3.33
N ARG A 33 24.55 20.18 4.24
CA ARG A 33 23.67 19.35 5.09
C ARG A 33 22.19 19.56 4.79
N ILE A 34 21.86 20.17 3.65
CA ILE A 34 20.49 20.44 3.21
C ILE A 34 20.23 19.64 1.93
N ALA A 35 19.21 18.78 1.97
CA ALA A 35 18.73 18.02 0.82
C ALA A 35 17.36 18.56 0.39
N ILE A 36 17.26 18.93 -0.88
CA ILE A 36 16.04 19.40 -1.52
C ILE A 36 15.77 18.46 -2.70
N ASP A 37 14.59 17.86 -2.73
CA ASP A 37 14.20 16.91 -3.78
C ASP A 37 13.60 17.68 -4.97
N ASN A 38 12.53 17.19 -5.60
CA ASN A 38 12.02 17.71 -6.87
C ASN A 38 10.76 18.56 -6.70
N SER A 39 10.50 19.44 -7.67
CA SER A 39 9.25 20.21 -7.79
C SER A 39 8.92 21.05 -6.54
N ILE A 40 9.96 21.58 -5.88
CA ILE A 40 9.81 22.42 -4.68
C ILE A 40 9.52 23.86 -5.09
N TYR A 41 8.48 24.44 -4.51
CA TYR A 41 8.25 25.89 -4.57
C TYR A 41 8.58 26.52 -3.21
N MET A 42 9.43 27.55 -3.20
CA MET A 42 9.81 28.24 -1.96
C MET A 42 9.95 29.74 -2.20
N SER A 43 9.10 30.52 -1.52
CA SER A 43 9.07 31.98 -1.63
C SER A 43 9.91 32.66 -0.55
N ALA A 44 10.75 33.62 -0.96
CA ALA A 44 11.60 34.41 -0.06
C ALA A 44 10.80 35.49 0.70
N PRO A 45 11.27 35.94 1.87
CA PRO A 45 12.49 35.48 2.57
C PRO A 45 12.27 34.13 3.27
N TYR A 46 13.36 33.40 3.54
CA TYR A 46 13.35 32.19 4.36
C TYR A 46 14.76 31.98 4.95
N THR A 47 14.87 31.22 6.04
CA THR A 47 16.14 30.88 6.68
C THR A 47 16.20 29.38 6.94
N LEU A 48 17.22 28.71 6.42
CA LEU A 48 17.50 27.29 6.65
C LEU A 48 18.85 27.15 7.37
N TYR A 49 18.80 26.79 8.65
CA TYR A 49 19.98 26.63 9.50
C TYR A 49 20.20 25.15 9.84
N ALA A 50 21.18 24.53 9.18
CA ALA A 50 21.50 23.09 9.30
C ALA A 50 22.73 22.80 10.21
N GLY A 51 22.87 23.54 11.31
CA GLY A 51 24.07 23.55 12.16
C GLY A 51 23.88 22.92 13.55
N SER A 52 24.91 22.22 14.02
CA SER A 52 25.11 21.84 15.44
C SER A 52 26.41 22.49 15.96
N PRO A 53 26.49 22.92 17.23
CA PRO A 53 27.74 23.37 17.85
C PRO A 53 28.78 22.24 18.00
N TYR A 54 28.37 20.98 17.81
CA TYR A 54 29.23 19.80 17.76
C TYR A 54 29.06 19.20 16.37
N LEU A 55 29.95 19.56 15.45
CA LEU A 55 29.95 19.06 14.08
C LEU A 55 30.40 17.60 14.12
N ASP A 56 29.48 16.67 13.86
CA ASP A 56 29.86 15.30 13.49
C ASP A 56 30.61 15.34 12.15
N GLU A 57 31.63 14.49 11.98
CA GLU A 57 32.39 14.36 10.73
C GLU A 57 31.52 13.85 9.55
N GLU A 58 30.36 13.28 9.85
CA GLU A 58 29.40 12.78 8.86
C GLU A 58 28.57 13.93 8.25
N LYS A 59 28.73 14.14 6.93
CA LYS A 59 28.00 15.14 6.13
C LYS A 59 26.54 14.75 5.82
N ASN A 60 25.88 14.03 6.74
CA ASN A 60 24.49 13.63 6.54
C ASN A 60 23.56 14.87 6.51
N PRO A 61 22.52 14.85 5.67
CA PRO A 61 21.57 15.95 5.61
C PRO A 61 20.73 15.99 6.89
N VAL A 62 20.57 17.19 7.46
CA VAL A 62 19.73 17.43 8.65
C VAL A 62 18.51 18.29 8.33
N ILE A 63 18.47 18.94 7.17
CA ILE A 63 17.24 19.48 6.61
C ILE A 63 16.95 18.70 5.35
N VAL A 64 15.78 18.08 5.28
CA VAL A 64 15.34 17.29 4.13
C VAL A 64 13.96 17.79 3.69
N ILE A 65 13.86 18.28 2.46
CA ILE A 65 12.60 18.73 1.86
C ILE A 65 12.27 17.79 0.69
N ARG A 66 11.24 16.96 0.86
CA ARG A 66 10.80 15.96 -0.12
C ARG A 66 9.91 16.58 -1.20
N ASP A 67 9.67 15.78 -2.25
CA ASP A 67 9.02 16.22 -3.49
C ASP A 67 7.70 16.99 -3.28
N GLY A 68 7.49 18.01 -4.12
CA GLY A 68 6.19 18.70 -4.23
C GLY A 68 5.82 19.60 -3.06
N CYS A 69 6.75 19.90 -2.13
CA CYS A 69 6.47 20.85 -1.06
C CYS A 69 6.24 22.27 -1.60
N HIS A 70 5.24 22.96 -1.03
CA HIS A 70 4.97 24.36 -1.32
C HIS A 70 5.18 25.19 -0.06
N ILE A 71 6.16 26.10 -0.13
CA ILE A 71 6.63 26.86 1.03
C ILE A 71 6.45 28.36 0.76
N ASN A 72 5.62 29.00 1.57
CA ASN A 72 5.38 30.43 1.49
C ASN A 72 6.44 31.23 2.25
N MET A 73 6.39 32.56 2.12
CA MET A 73 7.39 33.48 2.66
C MET A 73 7.49 33.45 4.18
N GLY A 74 8.70 33.65 4.69
CA GLY A 74 8.99 33.78 6.12
C GLY A 74 9.27 32.45 6.84
N LEU A 75 9.46 31.33 6.13
CA LEU A 75 9.84 30.07 6.76
C LEU A 75 11.20 30.20 7.48
N GLN A 76 11.27 29.73 8.72
CA GLN A 76 12.52 29.58 9.47
C GLN A 76 12.66 28.13 9.94
N ILE A 77 13.72 27.46 9.50
CA ILE A 77 14.09 26.11 9.96
C ILE A 77 15.41 26.20 10.73
N MET A 78 15.41 25.69 11.96
CA MET A 78 16.60 25.47 12.79
C MET A 78 16.71 23.98 13.10
N ALA A 79 17.63 23.30 12.43
CA ALA A 79 17.82 21.85 12.53
C ALA A 79 19.19 21.52 13.13
N LYS A 80 19.18 20.95 14.33
CA LYS A 80 20.36 20.39 15.00
C LYS A 80 20.54 18.90 14.69
N HIS A 81 19.45 18.13 14.68
CA HIS A 81 19.42 16.68 14.45
C HIS A 81 18.79 16.37 13.09
N LEU A 82 17.49 16.65 12.92
CA LEU A 82 16.76 16.41 11.68
C LEU A 82 15.48 17.27 11.67
N VAL A 83 15.25 17.96 10.56
CA VAL A 83 13.95 18.50 10.18
C VAL A 83 13.64 17.98 8.78
N GLN A 84 12.64 17.11 8.70
CA GLN A 84 12.19 16.52 7.45
C GLN A 84 10.76 16.97 7.13
N LEU A 85 10.60 17.61 5.97
CA LEU A 85 9.30 17.83 5.35
C LEU A 85 9.08 16.70 4.35
N GLU A 86 8.09 15.84 4.61
CA GLU A 86 7.69 14.80 3.66
C GLU A 86 7.01 15.41 2.43
N ARG A 87 6.63 14.56 1.47
CA ARG A 87 6.11 14.99 0.18
C ARG A 87 4.84 15.84 0.33
N ASN A 88 4.63 16.73 -0.63
CA ASN A 88 3.39 17.53 -0.74
C ASN A 88 3.02 18.30 0.54
N VAL A 89 3.99 18.60 1.40
CA VAL A 89 3.75 19.43 2.60
C VAL A 89 3.55 20.88 2.18
N LEU A 90 2.52 21.49 2.74
CA LEU A 90 2.15 22.87 2.49
C LEU A 90 2.51 23.72 3.71
N ILE A 91 3.39 24.71 3.53
CA ILE A 91 3.82 25.63 4.58
C ILE A 91 3.30 27.03 4.27
N ALA A 92 2.43 27.54 5.13
CA ALA A 92 1.92 28.90 5.06
C ALA A 92 2.97 29.94 5.55
N PRO A 93 2.69 31.25 5.43
CA PRO A 93 3.69 32.26 5.77
C PRO A 93 4.14 32.26 7.25
N ASN A 94 5.39 32.67 7.48
CA ASN A 94 5.99 32.92 8.80
C ASN A 94 5.98 31.72 9.76
N VAL A 95 6.09 30.50 9.23
CA VAL A 95 6.19 29.28 10.05
C VAL A 95 7.61 29.12 10.59
N ILE A 96 7.73 28.71 11.85
CA ILE A 96 9.01 28.41 12.50
C ILE A 96 9.06 26.92 12.87
N ILE A 97 10.13 26.24 12.48
CA ILE A 97 10.39 24.83 12.77
C ILE A 97 11.75 24.72 13.45
N SER A 98 11.79 24.24 14.68
CA SER A 98 13.04 24.09 15.43
C SER A 98 13.07 22.80 16.22
N ASP A 99 13.97 21.88 15.86
CA ASP A 99 14.15 20.62 16.61
C ASP A 99 14.93 20.80 17.93
N TRP A 100 15.27 22.05 18.23
CA TRP A 100 15.96 22.49 19.42
C TRP A 100 15.13 23.51 20.19
N ILE A 101 14.94 23.26 21.49
CA ILE A 101 14.32 24.20 22.43
C ILE A 101 15.36 24.53 23.50
N ASN A 102 15.65 25.82 23.69
CA ASN A 102 16.37 26.28 24.89
C ASN A 102 15.41 26.29 26.07
N VAL A 103 15.38 25.20 26.83
CA VAL A 103 14.65 25.13 28.10
C VAL A 103 15.55 25.76 29.18
N PRO A 104 15.03 26.64 30.07
CA PRO A 104 15.81 27.16 31.19
C PRO A 104 16.33 26.01 32.07
N VAL A 105 17.62 26.08 32.44
CA VAL A 105 18.41 25.05 33.15
C VAL A 105 17.77 24.56 34.46
N ALA A 106 16.81 25.29 35.03
CA ALA A 106 16.10 24.90 36.25
C ALA A 106 14.91 23.92 36.05
N ALA A 107 14.35 23.82 34.84
CA ALA A 107 13.19 22.95 34.57
C ALA A 107 13.58 21.57 33.98
N ALA A 108 14.85 21.38 33.65
CA ALA A 108 15.36 20.16 33.04
C ALA A 108 15.49 18.97 34.02
N GLN A 109 15.28 19.17 35.32
CA GLN A 109 15.39 18.10 36.32
C GLN A 109 14.10 17.31 36.59
N GLU A 110 12.92 17.69 36.05
CA GLU A 110 11.66 17.01 36.42
C GLU A 110 10.77 16.50 35.27
N LYS A 111 11.17 16.65 34.01
CA LYS A 111 10.48 15.93 32.92
C LYS A 111 11.50 15.36 31.97
N SER A 112 11.89 14.11 32.24
CA SER A 112 12.41 13.19 31.23
C SER A 112 11.32 12.97 30.17
N VAL A 113 11.16 13.93 29.28
CA VAL A 113 10.33 13.78 28.08
C VAL A 113 11.08 12.80 27.18
N HIS A 114 10.62 11.55 27.19
CA HIS A 114 11.10 10.52 26.28
C HIS A 114 10.64 10.87 24.86
N PHE A 115 11.48 11.55 24.10
CA PHE A 115 11.25 11.82 22.69
C PHE A 115 11.63 10.59 21.87
N SER A 116 10.69 10.05 21.08
CA SER A 116 10.86 8.83 20.29
C SER A 116 11.52 9.06 18.92
N SER A 117 11.66 10.31 18.47
CA SER A 117 12.25 10.68 17.18
C SER A 117 13.48 11.58 17.36
N LYS A 118 14.58 11.29 16.66
CA LYS A 118 15.79 12.14 16.65
C LYS A 118 15.60 13.40 15.77
N GLY A 119 14.49 14.14 15.92
CA GLY A 119 14.19 15.33 15.13
C GLY A 119 12.69 15.60 14.93
N ILE A 120 12.38 16.51 14.00
CA ILE A 120 11.05 16.85 13.51
C ILE A 120 10.78 16.18 12.17
N ILE A 121 9.61 15.55 12.05
CA ILE A 121 9.10 15.02 10.78
C ILE A 121 7.70 15.60 10.56
N ILE A 122 7.48 16.27 9.43
CA ILE A 122 6.17 16.72 9.01
C ILE A 122 5.67 15.79 7.91
N GLY A 123 4.65 14.99 8.23
CA GLY A 123 4.11 13.92 7.39
C GLY A 123 3.51 14.41 6.09
N GLU A 124 3.46 13.51 5.11
CA GLU A 124 3.07 13.82 3.73
C GLU A 124 1.68 14.46 3.65
N GLY A 125 1.52 15.44 2.76
CA GLY A 125 0.24 16.12 2.53
C GLY A 125 -0.26 16.99 3.70
N SER A 126 0.55 17.19 4.75
CA SER A 126 0.18 18.03 5.88
C SER A 126 0.21 19.52 5.53
N TRP A 127 -0.63 20.31 6.18
CA TRP A 127 -0.64 21.76 6.06
C TRP A 127 -0.30 22.45 7.39
N ILE A 128 0.69 23.33 7.36
CA ILE A 128 1.12 24.13 8.51
C ILE A 128 0.69 25.58 8.30
N GLY A 129 -0.26 26.04 9.11
CA GLY A 129 -0.89 27.34 9.01
C GLY A 129 0.01 28.51 9.41
N THR A 130 -0.38 29.71 8.98
CA THR A 130 0.40 30.94 9.13
C THR A 130 0.80 31.20 10.58
N ASN A 131 2.04 31.65 10.80
CA ASN A 131 2.62 31.94 12.12
C ASN A 131 2.68 30.75 13.10
N ALA A 132 2.45 29.51 12.64
CA ALA A 132 2.57 28.34 13.50
C ALA A 132 4.04 28.05 13.85
N LYS A 133 4.25 27.42 15.02
CA LYS A 133 5.58 27.02 15.51
C LYS A 133 5.60 25.54 15.83
N ILE A 134 6.55 24.80 15.27
CA ILE A 134 6.76 23.38 15.54
C ILE A 134 8.10 23.24 16.26
N LEU A 135 8.08 22.82 17.52
CA LEU A 135 9.23 22.93 18.42
C LEU A 135 9.54 21.59 19.10
N GLY A 136 10.84 21.27 19.21
CA GLY A 136 11.31 20.07 19.91
C GLY A 136 11.35 18.85 18.99
N GLN A 137 11.20 17.65 19.55
CA GLN A 137 11.26 16.41 18.76
C GLN A 137 9.84 15.89 18.53
N VAL A 138 9.25 16.33 17.43
CA VAL A 138 7.82 16.16 17.11
C VAL A 138 7.64 15.53 15.74
N LYS A 139 6.80 14.50 15.65
CA LYS A 139 6.21 13.99 14.42
C LYS A 139 4.83 14.60 14.23
N ILE A 140 4.61 15.29 13.12
CA ILE A 140 3.27 15.63 12.63
C ILE A 140 2.87 14.54 11.65
N GLY A 141 1.76 13.87 11.93
CA GLY A 141 1.28 12.75 11.13
C GLY A 141 0.80 13.15 9.74
N THR A 142 0.77 12.19 8.82
CA THR A 142 0.32 12.35 7.43
C THR A 142 -1.08 12.97 7.36
N GLY A 143 -1.29 13.89 6.40
CA GLY A 143 -2.58 14.54 6.17
C GLY A 143 -3.07 15.42 7.32
N SER A 144 -2.19 15.79 8.26
CA SER A 144 -2.58 16.59 9.43
C SER A 144 -2.55 18.09 9.14
N VAL A 145 -3.31 18.85 9.93
CA VAL A 145 -3.41 20.29 9.82
C VAL A 145 -3.02 20.96 11.12
N VAL A 146 -2.07 21.88 11.07
CA VAL A 146 -1.78 22.80 12.18
C VAL A 146 -2.44 24.14 11.88
N LYS A 147 -3.46 24.53 12.65
CA LYS A 147 -4.16 25.80 12.42
C LYS A 147 -3.23 27.01 12.64
N PRO A 148 -3.47 28.15 11.98
CA PRO A 148 -2.68 29.36 12.16
C PRO A 148 -2.48 29.77 13.63
N ASN A 149 -1.33 30.37 13.93
CA ASN A 149 -0.90 30.82 15.26
C ASN A 149 -0.76 29.74 16.35
N SER A 150 -0.74 28.45 15.97
CA SER A 150 -0.60 27.35 16.93
C SER A 150 0.86 27.04 17.27
N ILE A 151 1.12 26.51 18.47
CA ILE A 151 2.44 26.07 18.91
C ILE A 151 2.41 24.59 19.27
N VAL A 152 3.10 23.76 18.50
CA VAL A 152 3.14 22.31 18.65
C VAL A 152 4.41 21.89 19.40
N TYR A 153 4.24 21.18 20.51
CA TYR A 153 5.32 20.61 21.33
C TYR A 153 5.27 19.08 21.40
N ASP A 154 4.14 18.47 21.02
CA ASP A 154 3.89 17.04 21.12
C ASP A 154 3.55 16.46 19.74
N ASN A 155 3.74 15.15 19.60
CA ASN A 155 3.39 14.42 18.38
C ASN A 155 1.92 14.61 18.02
N VAL A 156 1.65 14.81 16.72
CA VAL A 156 0.30 14.87 16.15
C VAL A 156 0.08 13.57 15.39
N PRO A 157 -0.92 12.75 15.74
CA PRO A 157 -1.25 11.55 14.98
C PRO A 157 -1.71 11.89 13.55
N ASP A 158 -1.68 10.91 12.65
CA ASP A 158 -2.14 11.09 11.26
C ASP A 158 -3.59 11.58 11.20
N TYR A 159 -3.95 12.34 10.17
CA TYR A 159 -5.30 12.86 9.91
C TYR A 159 -5.94 13.52 11.12
N CYS A 160 -5.18 14.40 11.77
CA CYS A 160 -5.65 15.23 12.88
C CYS A 160 -5.51 16.71 12.55
N VAL A 161 -6.41 17.53 13.07
CA VAL A 161 -6.32 18.99 13.03
C VAL A 161 -6.03 19.47 14.45
N VAL A 162 -4.94 20.22 14.63
CA VAL A 162 -4.53 20.77 15.92
C VAL A 162 -4.58 22.28 15.94
N ALA A 163 -4.91 22.85 17.10
CA ALA A 163 -4.93 24.29 17.30
C ALA A 163 -4.55 24.70 18.74
N GLY A 164 -4.01 25.90 18.91
CA GLY A 164 -3.75 26.52 20.21
C GLY A 164 -2.28 26.56 20.63
N CYS A 165 -2.04 26.99 21.87
CA CYS A 165 -0.71 27.10 22.48
C CYS A 165 -0.79 26.67 23.97
N PRO A 166 -0.40 25.43 24.32
CA PRO A 166 0.05 24.38 23.42
C PRO A 166 -1.07 23.88 22.49
N ALA A 167 -0.70 23.42 21.30
CA ALA A 167 -1.66 22.90 20.32
C ALA A 167 -2.26 21.59 20.81
N SER A 168 -3.58 21.45 20.66
CA SER A 168 -4.34 20.23 20.98
C SER A 168 -5.22 19.83 19.80
N ILE A 169 -5.60 18.56 19.73
CA ILE A 169 -6.49 18.04 18.69
C ILE A 169 -7.86 18.70 18.83
N VAL A 170 -8.28 19.39 17.78
CA VAL A 170 -9.60 20.05 17.67
C VAL A 170 -10.51 19.36 16.68
N GLN A 171 -9.94 18.60 15.73
CA GLN A 171 -10.68 17.68 14.88
C GLN A 171 -9.84 16.46 14.58
N LEU A 172 -10.47 15.31 14.38
CA LEU A 172 -9.79 14.11 13.91
C LEU A 172 -10.72 13.32 12.99
N TYR A 173 -10.14 12.61 12.03
CA TYR A 173 -10.87 11.74 11.14
C TYR A 173 -11.20 10.36 11.78
N ASP A 174 -12.46 9.97 11.89
CA ASP A 174 -12.80 8.63 12.38
C ASP A 174 -12.87 7.62 11.23
N SER A 175 -12.04 6.58 11.26
CA SER A 175 -12.01 5.52 10.22
C SER A 175 -13.25 4.64 10.25
N THR A 176 -13.94 4.55 11.39
CA THR A 176 -15.16 3.76 11.54
C THR A 176 -16.36 4.49 10.91
N SER A 177 -16.63 5.74 11.31
CA SER A 177 -17.75 6.54 10.77
C SER A 177 -17.45 7.26 9.46
N ASN A 178 -16.19 7.33 9.05
CA ASN A 178 -15.73 8.04 7.85
C ASN A 178 -16.04 9.56 7.88
N GLN A 179 -15.85 10.20 9.03
CA GLN A 179 -16.13 11.62 9.17
C GLN A 179 -15.01 12.32 9.93
N TRP A 180 -14.81 13.60 9.61
CA TRP A 180 -14.08 14.50 10.49
C TRP A 180 -14.99 14.85 11.67
N LEU A 181 -14.55 14.47 12.86
CA LEU A 181 -15.24 14.76 14.10
C LEU A 181 -14.60 15.97 14.76
N ASP A 182 -15.43 16.91 15.22
CA ASP A 182 -14.99 17.97 16.11
C ASP A 182 -14.69 17.38 17.49
N ILE A 183 -13.58 17.80 18.09
CA ILE A 183 -13.06 17.24 19.33
C ILE A 183 -13.05 18.31 20.40
N ALA A 184 -13.77 18.05 21.48
CA ALA A 184 -13.85 18.97 22.61
C ALA A 184 -12.81 18.67 23.69
N THR A 185 -12.41 17.40 23.82
CA THR A 185 -11.58 16.92 24.93
C THR A 185 -10.51 15.93 24.48
N LYS A 186 -9.44 15.81 25.28
CA LYS A 186 -8.39 14.84 25.01
C LYS A 186 -8.90 13.39 25.16
N GLU A 187 -9.77 13.13 26.13
CA GLU A 187 -10.33 11.78 26.32
C GLU A 187 -11.16 11.32 25.12
N GLU A 188 -11.85 12.24 24.44
CA GLU A 188 -12.58 11.97 23.20
C GLU A 188 -11.62 11.61 22.06
N ALA A 189 -10.55 12.38 21.89
CA ALA A 189 -9.50 12.07 20.91
C ALA A 189 -8.88 10.70 21.16
N ASP A 190 -8.48 10.41 22.40
CA ASP A 190 -7.80 9.17 22.77
C ASP A 190 -8.69 7.94 22.50
N LYS A 191 -10.01 8.05 22.70
CA LYS A 191 -10.97 6.98 22.36
C LYS A 191 -10.99 6.68 20.87
N ILE A 192 -11.05 7.71 20.02
CA ILE A 192 -11.13 7.50 18.57
C ILE A 192 -9.77 7.06 18.00
N LEU A 193 -8.66 7.57 18.52
CA LEU A 193 -7.34 7.07 18.16
C LEU A 193 -7.15 5.61 18.56
N THR A 194 -7.73 5.18 19.69
CA THR A 194 -7.77 3.77 20.09
C THR A 194 -8.64 2.94 19.14
N SER A 195 -9.81 3.45 18.72
CA SER A 195 -10.66 2.72 17.77
C SER A 195 -10.00 2.56 16.40
N ARG A 196 -9.27 3.57 15.90
CA ARG A 196 -8.49 3.46 14.65
C ARG A 196 -7.51 2.29 14.68
N LYS A 197 -6.85 2.06 15.82
CA LYS A 197 -5.91 0.93 16.00
C LYS A 197 -6.62 -0.43 16.07
N LEU A 198 -7.84 -0.46 16.57
CA LEU A 198 -8.65 -1.68 16.65
C LEU A 198 -9.31 -2.02 15.31
N GLN A 199 -9.57 -1.01 14.48
CA GLN A 199 -10.16 -1.15 13.15
C GLN A 199 -9.43 -0.23 12.17
N PRO A 200 -8.25 -0.64 11.67
CA PRO A 200 -7.49 0.13 10.69
C PRO A 200 -8.28 0.28 9.38
N LEU A 201 -7.85 1.19 8.51
CA LEU A 201 -8.45 1.30 7.18
C LEU A 201 -8.12 0.07 6.32
N LEU A 202 -6.89 -0.42 6.42
CA LEU A 202 -6.35 -1.47 5.56
C LEU A 202 -5.61 -2.55 6.36
N SER A 203 -5.92 -3.82 6.10
CA SER A 203 -5.08 -4.95 6.48
C SER A 203 -4.36 -5.50 5.26
N ILE A 204 -3.03 -5.41 5.22
CA ILE A 204 -2.22 -6.06 4.18
C ILE A 204 -1.91 -7.48 4.65
N CYS A 205 -2.52 -8.48 4.02
CA CYS A 205 -2.48 -9.89 4.40
C CYS A 205 -1.53 -10.67 3.48
N ILE A 206 -0.44 -11.18 4.05
CA ILE A 206 0.68 -11.83 3.38
C ILE A 206 0.73 -13.32 3.75
N PRO A 207 0.24 -14.24 2.91
CA PRO A 207 0.53 -15.66 3.06
C PRO A 207 1.99 -15.93 2.65
N THR A 208 2.71 -16.71 3.44
CA THR A 208 4.10 -17.08 3.15
C THR A 208 4.40 -18.54 3.49
N TYR A 209 5.35 -19.14 2.77
CA TYR A 209 5.87 -20.48 3.05
C TYR A 209 7.29 -20.64 2.50
N ASN A 210 8.28 -20.84 3.38
CA ASN A 210 9.69 -21.10 3.04
C ASN A 210 10.32 -20.07 2.06
N ARG A 211 10.03 -18.79 2.27
CA ARG A 211 10.46 -17.68 1.40
C ARG A 211 11.00 -16.50 2.20
N ALA A 212 11.85 -16.77 3.21
CA ALA A 212 12.35 -15.74 4.13
C ALA A 212 12.91 -14.48 3.43
N ASN A 213 13.65 -14.64 2.32
CA ASN A 213 14.24 -13.51 1.60
C ASN A 213 13.18 -12.66 0.86
N CYS A 214 12.18 -13.29 0.27
CA CYS A 214 11.07 -12.59 -0.38
C CYS A 214 10.25 -11.85 0.66
N LEU A 215 9.91 -12.52 1.77
CA LEU A 215 9.20 -11.89 2.88
C LEU A 215 9.98 -10.68 3.44
N ASP A 216 11.30 -10.77 3.57
CA ASP A 216 12.12 -9.63 4.01
C ASP A 216 11.98 -8.44 3.07
N ALA A 217 12.14 -8.66 1.75
CA ALA A 217 11.99 -7.63 0.74
C ALA A 217 10.56 -7.05 0.70
N CYS A 218 9.54 -7.90 0.85
CA CYS A 218 8.13 -7.50 0.91
C CYS A 218 7.86 -6.59 2.11
N LEU A 219 8.24 -7.02 3.32
CA LEU A 219 8.07 -6.21 4.53
C LEU A 219 8.86 -4.91 4.45
N ASN A 220 10.09 -4.93 3.93
CA ASN A 220 10.87 -3.72 3.70
C ASN A 220 10.15 -2.75 2.75
N SER A 221 9.58 -3.25 1.64
CA SER A 221 8.86 -2.42 0.65
C SER A 221 7.63 -1.71 1.23
N ILE A 222 7.01 -2.31 2.26
CA ILE A 222 5.86 -1.73 2.96
C ILE A 222 6.34 -0.73 4.01
N PHE A 223 7.20 -1.17 4.94
CA PHE A 223 7.57 -0.37 6.11
C PHE A 223 8.56 0.77 5.80
N SER A 224 9.26 0.73 4.66
CA SER A 224 10.02 1.88 4.18
C SER A 224 9.13 3.07 3.81
N GLN A 225 7.89 2.81 3.40
CA GLN A 225 6.92 3.83 2.97
C GLN A 225 5.97 4.27 4.09
N VAL A 226 5.53 3.33 4.93
CA VAL A 226 4.53 3.60 5.98
C VAL A 226 4.99 3.13 7.37
N PRO A 227 6.12 3.65 7.91
CA PRO A 227 6.56 3.32 9.25
C PRO A 227 5.59 3.91 10.30
N ASN A 228 5.01 3.04 11.13
CA ASN A 228 4.11 3.42 12.23
C ASN A 228 2.89 4.24 11.76
N ASN A 229 2.10 3.68 10.85
CA ASN A 229 0.82 4.23 10.39
C ASN A 229 -0.33 3.46 11.02
N ASP A 230 -1.14 4.15 11.84
CA ASP A 230 -2.23 3.54 12.61
C ASP A 230 -3.46 3.18 11.75
N LEU A 231 -3.49 3.55 10.46
CA LEU A 231 -4.52 3.15 9.50
C LEU A 231 -4.18 1.85 8.77
N ILE A 232 -2.98 1.30 8.95
CA ILE A 232 -2.54 0.06 8.31
C ILE A 232 -2.10 -0.94 9.37
N GLU A 233 -2.62 -2.15 9.26
CA GLU A 233 -1.97 -3.32 9.85
C GLU A 233 -1.39 -4.22 8.74
N VAL A 234 -0.29 -4.89 9.07
CA VAL A 234 0.32 -5.90 8.21
C VAL A 234 0.21 -7.23 8.91
N ILE A 235 -0.22 -8.26 8.19
CA ILE A 235 -0.42 -9.61 8.72
C ILE A 235 0.40 -10.57 7.88
N VAL A 236 1.23 -11.36 8.55
CA VAL A 236 1.97 -12.46 7.91
C VAL A 236 1.40 -13.77 8.43
N SER A 237 0.84 -14.57 7.51
CA SER A 237 0.37 -15.93 7.77
C SER A 237 1.41 -16.93 7.24
N ASP A 238 2.25 -17.43 8.15
CA ASP A 238 3.29 -18.41 7.85
C ASP A 238 2.74 -19.84 7.88
N ASN A 239 2.82 -20.50 6.73
CA ASN A 239 2.28 -21.85 6.52
C ASN A 239 3.19 -22.98 7.06
N ALA A 240 3.63 -22.84 8.31
CA ALA A 240 4.56 -23.76 8.97
C ALA A 240 5.96 -23.83 8.34
N SER A 241 6.52 -22.70 7.91
CA SER A 241 7.87 -22.62 7.33
C SER A 241 8.94 -23.21 8.26
N THR A 242 9.94 -23.82 7.64
CA THR A 242 11.10 -24.46 8.30
C THR A 242 12.41 -23.69 8.08
N ASP A 243 12.40 -22.68 7.21
CA ASP A 243 13.54 -21.81 6.92
C ASP A 243 13.67 -20.65 7.94
N SER A 244 14.32 -19.55 7.55
CA SER A 244 14.50 -18.38 8.43
C SER A 244 13.30 -17.43 8.49
N THR A 245 12.13 -17.80 7.95
CA THR A 245 10.93 -16.94 7.87
C THR A 245 10.53 -16.38 9.24
N ALA A 246 10.48 -17.21 10.28
CA ALA A 246 10.15 -16.79 11.64
C ALA A 246 11.15 -15.76 12.21
N LYS A 247 12.44 -15.85 11.84
CA LYS A 247 13.47 -14.89 12.27
C LYS A 247 13.27 -13.53 11.62
N VAL A 248 12.96 -13.52 10.31
CA VAL A 248 12.65 -12.29 9.57
C VAL A 248 11.42 -11.62 10.18
N ALA A 249 10.31 -12.35 10.33
CA ALA A 249 9.09 -11.80 10.90
C ALA A 249 9.28 -11.24 12.31
N LYS A 250 10.01 -11.95 13.18
CA LYS A 250 10.32 -11.48 14.54
C LYS A 250 11.06 -10.14 14.55
N ARG A 251 12.06 -9.97 13.68
CA ARG A 251 12.80 -8.70 13.54
C ARG A 251 11.88 -7.53 13.21
N TYR A 252 10.93 -7.72 12.29
CA TYR A 252 9.98 -6.66 11.95
C TYR A 252 8.93 -6.43 13.06
N CYS A 253 8.45 -7.46 13.75
CA CYS A 253 7.52 -7.29 14.87
C CYS A 253 8.14 -6.49 16.03
N GLU A 254 9.45 -6.61 16.25
CA GLU A 254 10.18 -5.79 17.24
C GLU A 254 10.27 -4.31 16.84
N LEU A 255 10.26 -4.00 15.54
CA LEU A 255 10.37 -2.65 15.00
C LEU A 255 9.00 -1.99 14.77
N TYR A 256 7.99 -2.78 14.42
CA TYR A 256 6.70 -2.29 13.92
C TYR A 256 5.54 -2.95 14.69
N PRO A 257 4.89 -2.23 15.61
CA PRO A 257 3.82 -2.77 16.44
C PRO A 257 2.54 -3.10 15.65
N ASN A 258 2.41 -2.56 14.43
CA ASN A 258 1.31 -2.85 13.52
C ASN A 258 1.58 -4.06 12.60
N LEU A 259 2.65 -4.83 12.83
CA LEU A 259 2.88 -6.14 12.20
C LEU A 259 2.42 -7.28 13.12
N LYS A 260 1.52 -8.12 12.62
CA LYS A 260 1.09 -9.36 13.27
C LYS A 260 1.62 -10.56 12.50
N TYR A 261 2.39 -11.40 13.17
CA TYR A 261 2.88 -12.67 12.62
C TYR A 261 2.13 -13.85 13.27
N VAL A 262 1.56 -14.72 12.44
CA VAL A 262 0.88 -15.95 12.85
C VAL A 262 1.47 -17.11 12.07
N ARG A 263 1.89 -18.16 12.78
CA ARG A 263 2.44 -19.37 12.18
C ARG A 263 1.50 -20.54 12.40
N ASN A 264 1.11 -21.20 11.32
CA ASN A 264 0.33 -22.43 11.36
C ASN A 264 1.15 -23.57 11.99
N THR A 265 0.47 -24.50 12.65
CA THR A 265 1.11 -25.68 13.25
C THR A 265 1.62 -26.67 12.20
N GLU A 266 0.96 -26.70 11.04
CA GLU A 266 1.28 -27.54 9.88
C GLU A 266 1.02 -26.78 8.58
N ASN A 267 1.55 -27.29 7.47
CA ASN A 267 1.26 -26.73 6.15
C ASN A 267 -0.14 -27.15 5.70
N ILE A 268 -1.07 -26.18 5.62
CA ILE A 268 -2.49 -26.39 5.29
C ILE A 268 -2.80 -26.23 3.79
N GLY A 269 -1.77 -26.00 2.96
CA GLY A 269 -1.88 -25.64 1.54
C GLY A 269 -2.11 -24.14 1.29
N GLY A 270 -1.81 -23.71 0.06
CA GLY A 270 -1.83 -22.29 -0.35
C GLY A 270 -3.20 -21.62 -0.17
N ASP A 271 -4.26 -22.18 -0.74
CA ASP A 271 -5.62 -21.61 -0.67
C ASP A 271 -6.12 -21.41 0.76
N ARG A 272 -5.86 -22.39 1.64
CA ARG A 272 -6.22 -22.30 3.05
C ARG A 272 -5.40 -21.25 3.77
N ASN A 273 -4.11 -21.11 3.46
CA ASN A 273 -3.28 -20.07 4.05
C ASN A 273 -3.64 -18.66 3.57
N ILE A 274 -4.03 -18.50 2.30
CA ILE A 274 -4.59 -17.25 1.75
C ILE A 274 -5.84 -16.86 2.53
N LEU A 275 -6.80 -17.79 2.68
CA LEU A 275 -8.03 -17.52 3.43
C LEU A 275 -7.73 -17.21 4.91
N ALA A 276 -6.83 -17.98 5.55
CA ALA A 276 -6.42 -17.74 6.93
C ALA A 276 -5.82 -16.34 7.12
N ALA A 277 -4.96 -15.90 6.19
CA ALA A 277 -4.38 -14.56 6.21
C ALA A 277 -5.47 -13.47 6.18
N MET A 278 -6.47 -13.61 5.30
CA MET A 278 -7.59 -12.67 5.20
C MET A 278 -8.42 -12.61 6.49
N GLN A 279 -8.69 -13.77 7.11
CA GLN A 279 -9.50 -13.87 8.33
C GLN A 279 -8.83 -13.25 9.56
N LEU A 280 -7.50 -13.18 9.58
CA LEU A 280 -6.74 -12.53 10.64
C LEU A 280 -6.86 -11.00 10.61
N GLY A 281 -7.28 -10.43 9.48
CA GLY A 281 -7.44 -8.99 9.25
C GLY A 281 -8.63 -8.37 9.99
N SER A 282 -8.38 -7.21 10.59
CA SER A 282 -9.35 -6.39 11.32
C SER A 282 -9.76 -5.11 10.59
N GLY A 283 -9.00 -4.70 9.57
CA GLY A 283 -9.18 -3.47 8.83
C GLY A 283 -10.47 -3.43 8.01
N LYS A 284 -10.94 -2.22 7.69
CA LYS A 284 -12.14 -2.01 6.87
C LYS A 284 -11.99 -2.66 5.49
N PHE A 285 -10.80 -2.58 4.92
CA PHE A 285 -10.40 -3.26 3.71
C PHE A 285 -9.35 -4.34 3.99
N ILE A 286 -9.51 -5.49 3.36
CA ILE A 286 -8.55 -6.58 3.37
C ILE A 286 -7.83 -6.59 2.01
N LYS A 287 -6.52 -6.40 2.01
CA LYS A 287 -5.69 -6.53 0.80
C LYS A 287 -4.90 -7.82 0.88
N LEU A 288 -4.95 -8.63 -0.18
CA LEU A 288 -4.01 -9.74 -0.34
C LEU A 288 -2.69 -9.24 -0.93
N GLN A 289 -1.58 -9.84 -0.50
CA GLN A 289 -0.23 -9.49 -0.94
C GLN A 289 0.64 -10.74 -1.01
N GLY A 290 1.11 -11.10 -2.20
CA GLY A 290 2.15 -12.12 -2.39
C GLY A 290 3.43 -11.74 -1.66
N ASP A 291 4.08 -12.72 -1.02
CA ASP A 291 5.34 -12.50 -0.31
C ASP A 291 6.53 -12.23 -1.25
N ASP A 292 6.34 -12.47 -2.55
CA ASP A 292 7.27 -12.25 -3.66
C ASP A 292 6.93 -11.04 -4.53
N ASP A 293 5.89 -10.28 -4.15
CA ASP A 293 5.54 -8.99 -4.74
C ASP A 293 5.94 -7.84 -3.80
N PHE A 294 6.58 -6.81 -4.34
CA PHE A 294 7.15 -5.69 -3.59
C PHE A 294 6.55 -4.37 -4.06
N PHE A 295 6.07 -3.56 -3.12
CA PHE A 295 5.57 -2.22 -3.46
C PHE A 295 6.69 -1.36 -4.04
N VAL A 296 6.40 -0.71 -5.17
CA VAL A 296 7.23 0.38 -5.69
C VAL A 296 7.09 1.58 -4.76
N ASP A 297 8.15 2.36 -4.60
CA ASP A 297 8.14 3.56 -3.78
C ASP A 297 7.00 4.51 -4.17
N ASN A 298 6.34 5.10 -3.16
CA ASN A 298 5.27 6.09 -3.28
C ASN A 298 3.93 5.56 -3.79
N THR A 299 3.65 4.26 -3.64
CA THR A 299 2.41 3.65 -4.17
C THR A 299 1.38 3.35 -3.09
N ILE A 300 1.80 3.08 -1.85
CA ILE A 300 0.87 2.77 -0.74
C ILE A 300 -0.04 3.97 -0.42
N GLN A 301 0.48 5.19 -0.49
CA GLN A 301 -0.30 6.40 -0.19
C GLN A 301 -1.42 6.66 -1.22
N PRO A 302 -1.15 6.62 -2.54
CA PRO A 302 -2.22 6.62 -3.55
C PRO A 302 -3.28 5.54 -3.32
N LEU A 303 -2.88 4.32 -2.93
CA LEU A 303 -3.85 3.28 -2.58
C LEU A 303 -4.72 3.70 -1.40
N LEU A 304 -4.12 4.16 -0.27
CA LEU A 304 -4.89 4.65 0.87
C LEU A 304 -5.85 5.77 0.48
N HIS A 305 -5.46 6.65 -0.43
CA HIS A 305 -6.35 7.70 -0.96
C HIS A 305 -7.53 7.11 -1.72
N VAL A 306 -7.32 6.12 -2.59
CA VAL A 306 -8.42 5.43 -3.29
C VAL A 306 -9.34 4.71 -2.30
N LEU A 307 -8.79 4.00 -1.30
CA LEU A 307 -9.58 3.35 -0.26
C LEU A 307 -10.42 4.36 0.53
N TYR A 308 -9.86 5.55 0.79
CA TYR A 308 -10.56 6.63 1.46
C TYR A 308 -11.71 7.21 0.60
N GLN A 309 -11.50 7.38 -0.71
CA GLN A 309 -12.52 7.96 -1.59
C GLN A 309 -13.62 6.95 -1.98
N GLN A 310 -13.26 5.68 -2.15
CA GLN A 310 -14.13 4.63 -2.70
C GLN A 310 -14.61 3.65 -1.63
N GLN A 311 -15.07 4.17 -0.49
CA GLN A 311 -15.43 3.36 0.68
C GLN A 311 -16.68 2.50 0.50
N ASP A 312 -17.51 2.86 -0.47
CA ASP A 312 -18.75 2.18 -0.79
C ASP A 312 -18.55 0.97 -1.73
N CYS A 313 -17.37 0.84 -2.35
CA CYS A 313 -17.06 -0.29 -3.22
C CYS A 313 -16.84 -1.57 -2.41
N GLY A 314 -17.46 -2.67 -2.86
CA GLY A 314 -17.22 -4.00 -2.30
C GLY A 314 -15.85 -4.55 -2.70
N ILE A 315 -15.42 -4.23 -3.92
CA ILE A 315 -14.13 -4.64 -4.47
C ILE A 315 -13.35 -3.45 -5.00
N ILE A 316 -12.06 -3.40 -4.69
CA ILE A 316 -11.10 -2.51 -5.33
C ILE A 316 -10.00 -3.37 -5.94
N PHE A 317 -9.79 -3.23 -7.25
CA PHE A 317 -8.80 -4.00 -8.00
C PHE A 317 -7.67 -3.10 -8.47
N VAL A 318 -6.43 -3.47 -8.12
CA VAL A 318 -5.23 -2.80 -8.61
C VAL A 318 -4.83 -3.41 -9.94
N ASN A 319 -5.16 -2.74 -11.04
CA ASN A 319 -4.81 -3.19 -12.38
C ASN A 319 -3.36 -2.83 -12.71
N VAL A 320 -2.50 -3.85 -12.65
CA VAL A 320 -1.06 -3.72 -12.92
C VAL A 320 -0.72 -3.68 -14.41
N LEU A 321 -1.68 -3.97 -15.29
CA LEU A 321 -1.46 -3.98 -16.75
C LEU A 321 -1.54 -2.59 -17.36
N SER A 322 -2.21 -1.67 -16.67
CA SER A 322 -2.30 -0.28 -17.07
C SER A 322 -1.68 0.60 -16.00
N GLY A 323 -0.69 1.40 -16.40
CA GLY A 323 -0.03 2.39 -15.54
C GLY A 323 -0.50 3.83 -15.78
N ASP A 324 -1.65 4.02 -16.42
CA ASP A 324 -2.15 5.36 -16.80
C ASP A 324 -2.66 6.21 -15.61
N GLY A 325 -2.77 5.61 -14.42
CA GLY A 325 -3.22 6.29 -13.21
C GLY A 325 -4.73 6.47 -13.13
N ALA A 326 -5.50 5.95 -14.10
CA ALA A 326 -6.94 6.13 -14.13
C ALA A 326 -7.64 5.34 -13.01
N ILE A 327 -8.66 5.98 -12.42
CA ILE A 327 -9.58 5.35 -11.48
C ILE A 327 -10.91 5.16 -12.20
N VAL A 328 -11.33 3.91 -12.37
CA VAL A 328 -12.57 3.55 -13.07
C VAL A 328 -13.54 2.95 -12.06
N ILE A 329 -14.71 3.57 -11.93
CA ILE A 329 -15.79 3.07 -11.09
C ILE A 329 -16.78 2.30 -11.97
N GLY A 330 -17.22 1.14 -11.48
CA GLY A 330 -18.18 0.30 -12.18
C GLY A 330 -19.15 -0.38 -11.22
N GLU A 331 -20.04 -1.18 -11.81
CA GLU A 331 -21.03 -1.94 -11.07
C GLU A 331 -21.28 -3.31 -11.74
N GLY A 332 -21.41 -4.34 -10.91
CA GLY A 332 -21.83 -5.68 -11.30
C GLY A 332 -20.72 -6.61 -11.79
N MET A 333 -21.00 -7.92 -11.74
CA MET A 333 -20.06 -8.99 -12.10
C MET A 333 -19.61 -8.94 -13.56
N ASN A 334 -20.51 -8.56 -14.48
CA ASN A 334 -20.18 -8.44 -15.91
C ASN A 334 -19.11 -7.37 -16.16
N SER A 335 -19.27 -6.19 -15.56
CA SER A 335 -18.31 -5.09 -15.67
C SER A 335 -16.97 -5.48 -15.03
N TYR A 336 -17.03 -6.15 -13.88
CA TYR A 336 -15.83 -6.66 -13.20
C TYR A 336 -15.07 -7.66 -14.07
N LEU A 337 -15.77 -8.64 -14.64
CA LEU A 337 -15.17 -9.67 -15.47
C LEU A 337 -14.55 -9.07 -16.74
N ALA A 338 -15.24 -8.13 -17.39
CA ALA A 338 -14.72 -7.45 -18.57
C ALA A 338 -13.44 -6.63 -18.27
N ALA A 339 -13.34 -6.05 -17.07
CA ALA A 339 -12.19 -5.23 -16.68
C ALA A 339 -10.98 -6.07 -16.20
N THR A 340 -11.22 -7.22 -15.59
CA THR A 340 -10.18 -7.99 -14.89
C THR A 340 -9.82 -9.30 -15.57
N SER A 341 -10.80 -10.00 -16.15
CA SER A 341 -10.65 -11.33 -16.74
C SER A 341 -9.79 -12.23 -15.82
N PHE A 342 -8.87 -13.00 -16.40
CA PHE A 342 -8.01 -13.93 -15.66
C PHE A 342 -7.13 -13.25 -14.60
N TYR A 343 -6.86 -11.95 -14.68
CA TYR A 343 -6.06 -11.23 -13.70
C TYR A 343 -6.76 -11.06 -12.34
N ALA A 344 -8.06 -11.29 -12.25
CA ALA A 344 -8.77 -11.43 -10.98
C ALA A 344 -8.22 -12.59 -10.11
N THR A 345 -7.44 -13.51 -10.68
CA THR A 345 -6.77 -14.58 -9.92
C THR A 345 -5.49 -14.11 -9.21
N PHE A 346 -4.90 -12.98 -9.61
CA PHE A 346 -3.66 -12.46 -9.06
C PHE A 346 -3.89 -11.78 -7.71
N ILE A 347 -3.50 -12.46 -6.63
CA ILE A 347 -3.88 -12.09 -5.26
C ILE A 347 -3.46 -10.66 -4.88
N THR A 348 -2.30 -10.20 -5.35
CA THR A 348 -1.73 -8.90 -4.97
C THR A 348 -2.54 -7.72 -5.52
N SER A 349 -3.36 -7.94 -6.55
CA SER A 349 -4.27 -6.95 -7.10
C SER A 349 -5.57 -6.80 -6.31
N LEU A 350 -5.82 -7.64 -5.30
CA LEU A 350 -7.15 -7.75 -4.68
C LEU A 350 -7.25 -6.97 -3.38
N VAL A 351 -8.25 -6.10 -3.31
CA VAL A 351 -8.71 -5.46 -2.08
C VAL A 351 -10.21 -5.68 -1.92
N PHE A 352 -10.59 -6.23 -0.77
CA PHE A 352 -11.93 -6.63 -0.41
C PHE A 352 -12.48 -5.73 0.69
N ARG A 353 -13.75 -5.35 0.60
CA ARG A 353 -14.45 -4.79 1.75
C ARG A 353 -14.76 -5.90 2.76
N ARG A 354 -14.29 -5.72 3.99
CA ARG A 354 -14.35 -6.77 5.03
C ARG A 354 -15.79 -7.12 5.43
N GLU A 355 -16.66 -6.12 5.47
CA GLU A 355 -18.06 -6.28 5.89
C GLU A 355 -18.81 -7.28 5.02
N GLU A 356 -18.71 -7.18 3.70
CA GLU A 356 -19.30 -8.12 2.75
C GLU A 356 -18.57 -9.46 2.76
N LEU A 357 -17.24 -9.45 2.86
CA LEU A 357 -16.44 -10.68 2.98
C LEU A 357 -16.91 -11.56 4.15
N GLN A 358 -17.26 -10.96 5.29
CA GLN A 358 -17.74 -11.67 6.49
C GLN A 358 -19.17 -12.20 6.35
N GLN A 359 -19.94 -11.70 5.38
CA GLN A 359 -21.32 -12.14 5.13
C GLN A 359 -21.41 -13.32 4.16
N ILE A 360 -20.29 -13.71 3.53
CA ILE A 360 -20.24 -14.89 2.67
C ILE A 360 -20.47 -16.15 3.52
N ALA A 361 -21.56 -16.88 3.23
CA ALA A 361 -22.02 -18.01 4.04
C ALA A 361 -21.05 -19.20 4.08
N ASP A 362 -20.40 -19.51 2.96
CA ASP A 362 -19.43 -20.61 2.85
C ASP A 362 -18.14 -20.15 2.16
N PRO A 363 -17.24 -19.46 2.88
CA PRO A 363 -16.00 -18.92 2.31
C PRO A 363 -15.00 -20.00 1.87
N GLN A 364 -15.26 -21.28 2.15
CA GLN A 364 -14.39 -22.41 1.80
C GLN A 364 -14.93 -23.26 0.65
N LYS A 365 -16.07 -22.89 0.05
CA LYS A 365 -16.74 -23.66 -1.00
C LYS A 365 -15.82 -24.10 -2.13
N PHE A 366 -14.86 -23.26 -2.51
CA PHE A 366 -13.90 -23.50 -3.59
C PHE A 366 -12.46 -23.55 -3.10
N ILE A 367 -12.21 -23.93 -1.83
CA ILE A 367 -10.87 -23.92 -1.21
C ILE A 367 -9.83 -24.89 -1.83
N SER A 368 -10.25 -25.70 -2.80
CA SER A 368 -9.38 -26.65 -3.52
C SER A 368 -9.27 -26.31 -5.02
N SER A 369 -9.72 -25.13 -5.44
CA SER A 369 -9.73 -24.71 -6.84
C SER A 369 -8.45 -23.99 -7.28
N SER A 370 -7.51 -23.71 -6.36
CA SER A 370 -6.38 -22.78 -6.52
C SER A 370 -6.78 -21.29 -6.60
N TYR A 371 -8.08 -20.99 -6.67
CA TYR A 371 -8.61 -19.63 -6.87
C TYR A 371 -9.79 -19.32 -5.95
N ASN A 372 -9.79 -19.81 -4.71
CA ASN A 372 -10.88 -19.51 -3.76
C ASN A 372 -11.12 -18.01 -3.58
N GLN A 373 -10.08 -17.19 -3.67
CA GLN A 373 -10.18 -15.72 -3.69
C GLN A 373 -11.08 -15.18 -4.80
N LEU A 374 -11.16 -15.85 -5.96
CA LEU A 374 -12.08 -15.48 -7.05
C LEU A 374 -13.53 -15.70 -6.63
N TYR A 375 -13.81 -16.83 -5.99
CA TYR A 375 -15.13 -17.11 -5.43
C TYR A 375 -15.54 -16.03 -4.42
N LEU A 376 -14.62 -15.59 -3.56
CA LEU A 376 -14.88 -14.53 -2.58
C LEU A 376 -15.13 -13.16 -3.26
N GLN A 377 -14.39 -12.82 -4.32
CA GLN A 377 -14.61 -11.57 -5.07
C GLN A 377 -16.04 -11.47 -5.60
N TYR A 378 -16.51 -12.52 -6.28
CA TYR A 378 -17.86 -12.53 -6.85
C TYR A 378 -18.93 -12.65 -5.75
N GLY A 379 -18.64 -13.32 -4.64
CA GLY A 379 -19.55 -13.36 -3.48
C GLY A 379 -19.77 -11.98 -2.87
N ILE A 380 -18.72 -11.15 -2.82
CA ILE A 380 -18.85 -9.75 -2.43
C ILE A 380 -19.66 -8.97 -3.47
N LEU A 381 -19.42 -9.17 -4.77
CA LEU A 381 -20.17 -8.48 -5.83
C LEU A 381 -21.65 -8.85 -5.88
N GLU A 382 -22.04 -10.03 -5.39
CA GLU A 382 -23.44 -10.43 -5.19
C GLU A 382 -24.11 -9.61 -4.08
N LEU A 383 -23.35 -9.27 -3.02
CA LEU A 383 -23.83 -8.48 -1.87
C LEU A 383 -23.75 -6.96 -2.11
N ASN A 384 -22.67 -6.51 -2.75
CA ASN A 384 -22.36 -5.13 -3.05
C ASN A 384 -21.72 -5.04 -4.45
N PRO A 385 -22.51 -4.67 -5.48
CA PRO A 385 -22.05 -4.74 -6.86
C PRO A 385 -21.05 -3.62 -7.22
N ARG A 386 -20.81 -2.64 -6.35
CA ARG A 386 -19.92 -1.51 -6.65
C ARG A 386 -18.46 -1.93 -6.62
N LEU A 387 -17.73 -1.52 -7.66
CA LEU A 387 -16.30 -1.82 -7.81
C LEU A 387 -15.50 -0.57 -8.21
N CYS A 388 -14.21 -0.59 -7.90
CA CYS A 388 -13.23 0.38 -8.36
C CYS A 388 -12.03 -0.34 -8.99
N ILE A 389 -11.63 0.07 -10.18
CA ILE A 389 -10.40 -0.36 -10.84
C ILE A 389 -9.39 0.79 -10.74
N MET A 390 -8.26 0.54 -10.09
CA MET A 390 -7.13 1.46 -10.00
C MET A 390 -6.05 1.01 -10.96
N ASN A 391 -5.89 1.72 -12.08
CA ASN A 391 -4.81 1.47 -13.03
C ASN A 391 -3.51 2.04 -12.48
N CYS A 392 -2.62 1.18 -11.99
CA CYS A 392 -1.36 1.63 -11.43
C CYS A 392 -0.30 0.53 -11.47
N SER A 393 0.92 0.91 -11.87
CA SER A 393 2.10 0.06 -11.74
C SER A 393 2.63 0.18 -10.31
N MET A 394 2.08 -0.64 -9.41
CA MET A 394 2.38 -0.56 -7.98
C MET A 394 3.43 -1.56 -7.49
N PHE A 395 3.74 -2.58 -8.28
CA PHE A 395 4.52 -3.72 -7.81
C PHE A 395 5.71 -4.02 -8.72
N THR A 396 6.82 -4.40 -8.09
CA THR A 396 7.83 -5.27 -8.69
C THR A 396 7.67 -6.66 -8.11
N TYR A 397 8.26 -7.68 -8.74
CA TYR A 397 8.12 -9.06 -8.28
C TYR A 397 9.43 -9.81 -8.41
N ALA A 398 9.67 -10.77 -7.52
CA ALA A 398 10.85 -11.62 -7.55
C ALA A 398 10.81 -12.64 -8.71
N GLY A 399 9.64 -12.85 -9.33
CA GLY A 399 9.46 -13.80 -10.43
C GLY A 399 9.65 -15.26 -9.99
N MET A 400 9.31 -15.58 -8.75
CA MET A 400 9.45 -16.93 -8.22
C MET A 400 8.44 -17.85 -8.88
N ALA A 401 8.89 -19.04 -9.29
CA ALA A 401 7.98 -20.07 -9.75
C ALA A 401 7.05 -20.46 -8.58
N SER A 402 5.75 -20.57 -8.87
CA SER A 402 4.82 -21.22 -7.95
C SER A 402 5.21 -22.69 -7.76
N GLU A 403 4.74 -23.29 -6.66
CA GLU A 403 4.78 -24.75 -6.56
C GLU A 403 4.12 -25.38 -7.78
N VAL A 404 4.66 -26.50 -8.25
CA VAL A 404 4.11 -27.22 -9.40
C VAL A 404 2.66 -27.60 -9.11
N TYR A 405 1.73 -27.00 -9.85
CA TYR A 405 0.29 -27.26 -9.75
C TYR A 405 -0.23 -27.94 -11.03
N ASN A 406 -1.40 -28.58 -10.94
CA ASN A 406 -2.08 -29.15 -12.10
C ASN A 406 -2.69 -28.02 -12.95
N TYR A 407 -2.09 -27.76 -14.12
CA TYR A 407 -2.41 -26.60 -14.94
C TYR A 407 -3.87 -26.58 -15.41
N GLY A 408 -4.34 -27.68 -15.99
CA GLY A 408 -5.72 -27.79 -16.47
C GLY A 408 -6.73 -27.71 -15.32
N GLY A 409 -6.44 -28.38 -14.20
CA GLY A 409 -7.27 -28.37 -13.01
C GLY A 409 -7.42 -26.98 -12.38
N ALA A 410 -6.37 -26.17 -12.33
CA ALA A 410 -6.47 -24.81 -11.82
C ALA A 410 -7.08 -23.87 -12.87
N ILE A 411 -6.40 -23.69 -14.00
CA ILE A 411 -6.63 -22.59 -14.95
C ILE A 411 -7.92 -22.77 -15.76
N ILE A 412 -8.36 -24.01 -16.00
CA ILE A 412 -9.63 -24.29 -16.68
C ILE A 412 -10.69 -24.61 -15.62
N ARG A 413 -10.56 -25.75 -14.94
CA ARG A 413 -11.62 -26.25 -14.05
C ARG A 413 -11.85 -25.31 -12.88
N GLY A 414 -10.81 -24.92 -12.16
CA GLY A 414 -10.90 -24.01 -11.01
C GLY A 414 -11.51 -22.65 -11.39
N TYR A 415 -10.98 -22.01 -12.44
CA TYR A 415 -11.46 -20.71 -12.89
C TYR A 415 -12.92 -20.75 -13.41
N LEU A 416 -13.22 -21.63 -14.37
CA LEU A 416 -14.53 -21.63 -15.03
C LEU A 416 -15.65 -22.13 -14.11
N THR A 417 -15.41 -23.13 -13.26
CA THR A 417 -16.44 -23.63 -12.34
C THR A 417 -16.86 -22.55 -11.33
N ILE A 418 -15.92 -21.68 -10.91
CA ILE A 418 -16.23 -20.55 -10.03
C ILE A 418 -17.08 -19.53 -10.75
N LEU A 419 -16.73 -19.14 -11.98
CA LEU A 419 -17.54 -18.17 -12.74
C LEU A 419 -18.94 -18.72 -13.07
N GLU A 420 -19.01 -19.98 -13.49
CA GLU A 420 -20.27 -20.67 -13.77
C GLU A 420 -21.20 -20.69 -12.55
N HIS A 421 -20.64 -20.81 -11.33
CA HIS A 421 -21.41 -20.73 -10.09
C HIS A 421 -22.23 -19.44 -9.93
N TYR A 422 -21.76 -18.34 -10.52
CA TYR A 422 -22.39 -17.02 -10.45
C TYR A 422 -23.24 -16.68 -11.68
N VAL A 423 -23.29 -17.56 -12.69
CA VAL A 423 -24.23 -17.40 -13.81
C VAL A 423 -25.65 -17.44 -13.27
N GLY A 424 -26.43 -16.40 -13.60
CA GLY A 424 -27.79 -16.22 -13.07
C GLY A 424 -27.87 -15.60 -11.66
N LYS A 425 -26.73 -15.33 -11.00
CA LYS A 425 -26.64 -14.61 -9.71
C LYS A 425 -26.12 -13.18 -9.82
N GLY A 426 -25.96 -12.69 -11.04
CA GLY A 426 -25.38 -11.38 -11.34
C GLY A 426 -24.41 -11.42 -12.52
N LEU A 427 -23.81 -12.58 -12.81
CA LEU A 427 -23.07 -12.83 -14.04
C LEU A 427 -24.03 -13.33 -15.12
N SER A 428 -23.97 -12.74 -16.32
CA SER A 428 -24.77 -13.21 -17.45
C SER A 428 -24.10 -14.38 -18.17
N GLU A 429 -24.92 -15.22 -18.78
CA GLU A 429 -24.46 -16.34 -19.61
C GLU A 429 -23.61 -15.86 -20.78
N ASP A 430 -23.98 -14.74 -21.43
CA ASP A 430 -23.20 -14.12 -22.50
C ASP A 430 -21.80 -13.67 -22.04
N ALA A 431 -21.69 -13.09 -20.84
CA ALA A 431 -20.42 -12.65 -20.28
C ALA A 431 -19.52 -13.85 -19.95
N PHE A 432 -20.10 -14.89 -19.33
CA PHE A 432 -19.40 -16.14 -19.06
C PHE A 432 -18.90 -16.82 -20.33
N ASN A 433 -19.76 -16.97 -21.35
CA ASN A 433 -19.39 -17.62 -22.61
C ASN A 433 -18.31 -16.83 -23.36
N SER A 434 -18.39 -15.50 -23.34
CA SER A 434 -17.37 -14.63 -23.92
C SER A 434 -16.03 -14.77 -23.22
N GLU A 435 -16.01 -14.78 -21.89
CA GLU A 435 -14.79 -14.99 -21.09
C GLU A 435 -14.23 -16.41 -21.28
N LYS A 436 -15.07 -17.44 -21.32
CA LYS A 436 -14.65 -18.83 -21.51
C LYS A 436 -13.89 -19.01 -22.82
N LYS A 437 -14.36 -18.37 -23.90
CA LYS A 437 -13.65 -18.31 -25.17
C LYS A 437 -12.39 -17.46 -25.07
N PHE A 438 -12.50 -16.25 -24.53
CA PHE A 438 -11.37 -15.32 -24.41
C PHE A 438 -10.20 -15.93 -23.63
N SER A 439 -10.48 -16.53 -22.47
CA SER A 439 -9.50 -17.13 -21.59
C SER A 439 -8.80 -18.34 -22.21
N LEU A 440 -9.51 -19.16 -22.98
CA LEU A 440 -8.92 -20.28 -23.71
C LEU A 440 -7.78 -19.81 -24.63
N PHE A 441 -8.06 -18.83 -25.48
CA PHE A 441 -7.11 -18.40 -26.51
C PHE A 441 -6.03 -17.46 -25.98
N ASN A 442 -6.31 -16.68 -24.93
CA ASN A 442 -5.38 -15.66 -24.43
C ASN A 442 -4.56 -16.10 -23.20
N TYR A 443 -5.01 -17.11 -22.44
CA TYR A 443 -4.29 -17.58 -21.24
C TYR A 443 -4.03 -19.09 -21.27
N VAL A 444 -5.07 -19.91 -21.45
CA VAL A 444 -4.97 -21.37 -21.35
C VAL A 444 -3.98 -21.93 -22.37
N LEU A 445 -4.20 -21.67 -23.67
CA LEU A 445 -3.35 -22.20 -24.75
C LEU A 445 -1.93 -21.60 -24.75
N PRO A 446 -1.73 -20.28 -24.55
CA PRO A 446 -0.40 -19.71 -24.39
C PRO A 446 0.39 -20.32 -23.23
N GLY A 447 -0.24 -20.51 -22.06
CA GLY A 447 0.43 -21.14 -20.91
C GLY A 447 0.70 -22.63 -21.13
N PHE A 448 -0.20 -23.37 -21.79
CA PHE A 448 0.07 -24.75 -22.22
C PHE A 448 1.31 -24.83 -23.10
N ARG A 449 1.45 -23.93 -24.08
CA ARG A 449 2.64 -23.84 -24.94
C ARG A 449 3.90 -23.57 -24.12
N ALA A 450 3.85 -22.64 -23.17
CA ALA A 450 4.98 -22.28 -22.31
C ALA A 450 5.45 -23.47 -21.47
N ILE A 451 4.50 -24.25 -20.90
CA ILE A 451 4.82 -25.43 -20.10
C ILE A 451 5.44 -26.54 -20.96
N VAL A 452 4.89 -26.81 -22.15
CA VAL A 452 5.46 -27.79 -23.08
C VAL A 452 6.86 -27.37 -23.57
N ALA A 453 7.08 -26.07 -23.79
CA ALA A 453 8.39 -25.53 -24.16
C ALA A 453 9.41 -25.53 -23.01
N GLY A 454 9.00 -25.89 -21.79
CA GLY A 454 9.85 -25.88 -20.61
C GLY A 454 10.20 -24.49 -20.08
N THR A 455 9.50 -23.43 -20.53
CA THR A 455 9.72 -22.06 -20.03
C THR A 455 9.03 -21.81 -18.69
N THR A 456 8.05 -22.66 -18.34
CA THR A 456 7.32 -22.63 -17.06
C THR A 456 7.16 -24.06 -16.53
N LEU A 457 7.32 -24.26 -15.23
CA LEU A 457 7.17 -25.58 -14.59
C LEU A 457 5.76 -25.74 -14.04
N SER A 458 5.01 -26.73 -14.53
CA SER A 458 3.67 -27.09 -14.07
C SER A 458 3.32 -28.51 -14.51
N ASP A 459 2.32 -29.12 -13.88
CA ASP A 459 1.82 -30.45 -14.22
C ASP A 459 0.73 -30.37 -15.30
N LEU A 460 0.94 -31.08 -16.41
CA LEU A 460 -0.03 -31.19 -17.52
C LEU A 460 -0.85 -32.48 -17.48
N THR A 461 -0.79 -33.24 -16.38
CA THR A 461 -1.61 -34.44 -16.19
C THR A 461 -3.09 -34.09 -16.35
N SER A 462 -3.81 -34.85 -17.16
CA SER A 462 -5.24 -34.66 -17.43
C SER A 462 -5.62 -33.31 -18.06
N PHE A 463 -4.66 -32.59 -18.66
CA PHE A 463 -4.97 -31.34 -19.37
C PHE A 463 -5.98 -31.55 -20.50
N GLU A 464 -5.73 -32.53 -21.38
CA GLU A 464 -6.62 -32.83 -22.50
C GLU A 464 -7.99 -33.35 -22.06
N GLU A 465 -8.04 -34.14 -20.98
CA GLU A 465 -9.29 -34.59 -20.36
C GLU A 465 -10.11 -33.39 -19.86
N THR A 466 -9.45 -32.43 -19.20
CA THR A 466 -10.08 -31.19 -18.72
C THR A 466 -10.50 -30.29 -19.88
N TYR A 467 -9.72 -30.24 -20.96
CA TYR A 467 -10.08 -29.51 -22.17
C TYR A 467 -11.37 -30.08 -22.81
N VAL A 468 -11.45 -31.40 -22.97
CA VAL A 468 -12.66 -32.05 -23.49
C VAL A 468 -13.86 -31.82 -22.58
N GLU A 469 -13.67 -31.98 -21.26
CA GLU A 469 -14.72 -31.75 -20.25
C GLU A 469 -15.39 -30.37 -20.43
N PHE A 470 -14.60 -29.31 -20.54
CA PHE A 470 -15.12 -27.94 -20.57
C PHE A 470 -15.46 -27.42 -21.97
N TYR A 471 -14.81 -27.90 -23.03
CA TYR A 471 -14.90 -27.27 -24.36
C TYR A 471 -15.54 -28.14 -25.44
N GLN A 472 -15.82 -29.44 -25.23
CA GLN A 472 -16.31 -30.35 -26.30
C GLN A 472 -17.59 -29.88 -27.03
N ASN A 473 -18.44 -29.09 -26.36
CA ASN A 473 -19.71 -28.59 -26.93
C ASN A 473 -19.59 -27.16 -27.49
N GLU A 474 -18.39 -26.57 -27.43
CA GLU A 474 -18.16 -25.19 -27.88
C GLU A 474 -17.88 -25.13 -29.38
N SER A 475 -18.37 -24.08 -30.06
CA SER A 475 -18.17 -23.90 -31.51
C SER A 475 -16.71 -23.76 -31.94
N TYR A 476 -15.81 -23.47 -31.00
CA TYR A 476 -14.37 -23.29 -31.18
C TYR A 476 -13.54 -24.47 -30.62
N PHE A 477 -14.18 -25.60 -30.29
CA PHE A 477 -13.49 -26.79 -29.78
C PHE A 477 -12.41 -27.31 -30.74
N GLU A 478 -12.76 -27.48 -32.02
CA GLU A 478 -11.84 -28.02 -33.02
C GLU A 478 -10.66 -27.09 -33.29
N GLU A 479 -10.89 -25.77 -33.20
CA GLU A 479 -9.84 -24.76 -33.32
C GLU A 479 -8.81 -24.90 -32.18
N GLY A 480 -9.28 -24.96 -30.93
CA GLY A 480 -8.40 -25.15 -29.78
C GLY A 480 -7.68 -26.51 -29.80
N LEU A 481 -8.37 -27.58 -30.22
CA LEU A 481 -7.79 -28.92 -30.34
C LEU A 481 -6.67 -28.96 -31.40
N SER A 482 -6.87 -28.28 -32.53
CA SER A 482 -5.84 -28.13 -33.57
C SER A 482 -4.59 -27.43 -33.02
N ILE A 483 -4.75 -26.38 -32.21
CA ILE A 483 -3.63 -25.69 -31.56
C ILE A 483 -2.92 -26.61 -30.56
N ILE A 484 -3.67 -27.33 -29.70
CA ILE A 484 -3.08 -28.28 -28.75
C ILE A 484 -2.24 -29.32 -29.48
N ASN A 485 -2.79 -29.96 -30.52
CA ASN A 485 -2.08 -30.98 -31.31
C ASN A 485 -0.85 -30.42 -32.04
N SER A 486 -0.86 -29.14 -32.43
CA SER A 486 0.29 -28.48 -33.03
C SER A 486 1.45 -28.26 -32.04
N ILE A 487 1.14 -28.17 -30.75
CA ILE A 487 2.12 -27.96 -29.66
C ILE A 487 2.64 -29.31 -29.14
N ARG A 488 1.72 -30.23 -28.84
CA ARG A 488 2.00 -31.58 -28.35
C ARG A 488 0.94 -32.53 -28.92
N PRO A 489 1.30 -33.46 -29.83
CA PRO A 489 0.35 -34.40 -30.39
C PRO A 489 -0.35 -35.19 -29.28
N TRP A 490 -1.67 -35.05 -29.18
CA TRP A 490 -2.45 -35.79 -28.21
C TRP A 490 -2.60 -37.24 -28.70
N SER A 491 -2.01 -38.19 -28.00
CA SER A 491 -2.33 -39.62 -28.19
C SER A 491 -3.47 -39.97 -27.27
N PRO A 492 -4.67 -40.29 -27.78
CA PRO A 492 -5.75 -40.78 -26.92
C PRO A 492 -5.25 -42.03 -26.19
N ARG A 493 -5.40 -42.08 -24.87
CA ARG A 493 -5.24 -43.34 -24.14
C ARG A 493 -6.21 -44.34 -24.79
N GLN A 494 -5.68 -45.49 -25.20
CA GLN A 494 -6.49 -46.62 -25.64
C GLN A 494 -7.55 -46.90 -24.57
N GLN A 495 -8.81 -46.99 -25.02
CA GLN A 495 -10.02 -47.20 -24.23
C GLN A 495 -9.89 -48.31 -23.18
#